data_AF-A0A4Q4CTE9-F1
#
_entry.id   AF-A0A4Q4CTE9-F1
#
_cell.length_a   1.000
_cell.length_b   1.000
_cell.length_c   1.000
_cell.angle_alpha   90.00
_cell.angle_beta   90.00
_cell.angle_gamma   90.00
#
_symmetry.space_group_name_H-M   'P 1'
#
loop_
_entity.id
_entity.type
_entity.pdbx_description
1 polymer ?
#
loop_
_entity_poly.entity_id
_entity_poly.type
_entity_poly.pdbx_seq_one_letter_code
_entity_poly.pdbx_strand_id
1 'polypeptide(L)' 'MRSDEVHDQFDVTLEDSDLLGEVELTTNLIIAASESDDHLSDAEIDQILGVVPEPRREA' A
#
# COMPACT_ATOMS: atom_id res chain seq x y z
N MET A 1 14.10 -14.02 25.14
CA MET A 1 14.17 -13.93 23.66
C MET A 1 12.72 -13.81 23.20
N ARG A 2 12.29 -12.59 22.89
CA ARG A 2 10.92 -12.26 22.49
C ARG A 2 10.86 -12.35 20.96
N SER A 3 10.22 -13.38 20.44
CA SER A 3 10.10 -13.62 18.99
C SER A 3 8.69 -14.04 18.56
N ASP A 4 7.79 -14.39 19.50
CA ASP A 4 6.42 -14.82 19.19
C ASP A 4 5.42 -13.67 18.98
N GLU A 5 5.67 -12.48 19.54
CA GLU A 5 4.69 -11.37 19.55
C GLU A 5 4.53 -10.68 18.18
N VAL A 6 5.49 -10.87 17.27
CA VAL A 6 5.44 -10.29 15.92
C VAL A 6 4.64 -11.16 14.95
N HIS A 7 4.58 -12.47 15.17
CA HIS A 7 3.81 -13.38 14.32
C HIS A 7 2.30 -13.26 14.54
N ASP A 8 1.88 -12.93 15.77
CA ASP A 8 0.46 -12.79 16.15
C ASP A 8 -0.17 -11.46 15.63
N GLN A 9 0.66 -10.42 15.42
CA GLN A 9 0.17 -9.13 14.90
C GLN A 9 -0.21 -9.18 13.40
N PHE A 10 0.20 -10.24 12.70
CA PHE A 10 -0.15 -10.50 11.30
C PHE A 10 -1.13 -11.67 11.14
N ASP A 11 -1.53 -12.35 12.22
CA ASP A 11 -2.49 -13.46 12.20
C ASP A 11 -3.92 -12.95 12.43
N VAL A 12 -4.29 -11.93 11.64
CA VAL A 12 -5.67 -11.48 11.51
C VAL A 12 -6.37 -12.39 10.51
N THR A 13 -7.48 -13.01 10.93
CA THR A 13 -8.36 -13.76 10.03
C THR A 13 -8.91 -12.81 8.97
N LEU A 14 -8.33 -12.88 7.77
CA LEU A 14 -8.67 -12.11 6.57
C LEU A 14 -10.11 -12.44 6.12
N GLU A 15 -11.12 -11.93 6.82
CA GLU A 15 -12.54 -12.07 6.46
C GLU A 15 -13.13 -10.79 5.85
N ASP A 16 -12.39 -9.69 5.81
CA ASP A 16 -12.83 -8.44 5.19
C ASP A 16 -12.09 -8.22 3.87
N SER A 17 -12.81 -8.35 2.74
CA SER A 17 -12.29 -8.17 1.40
C SER A 17 -11.72 -6.76 1.16
N ASP A 18 -12.23 -5.77 1.88
CA ASP A 18 -11.78 -4.39 1.75
C ASP A 18 -10.42 -4.21 2.45
N LEU A 19 -10.24 -4.85 3.61
CA LEU A 19 -8.96 -4.89 4.32
C LEU A 19 -7.88 -5.63 3.52
N LEU A 20 -8.24 -6.74 2.87
CA LEU A 20 -7.36 -7.47 1.94
C LEU A 20 -6.86 -6.56 0.81
N GLY A 21 -7.76 -5.77 0.22
CA GLY A 21 -7.41 -4.81 -0.82
C GLY A 21 -6.45 -3.72 -0.33
N GLU A 22 -6.65 -3.21 0.89
CA GLU A 22 -5.76 -2.20 1.49
C GLU A 22 -4.35 -2.75 1.77
N VAL A 23 -4.26 -3.99 2.24
CA VAL A 23 -2.97 -4.67 2.49
C VAL A 23 -2.22 -4.89 1.17
N GLU A 24 -2.90 -5.36 0.13
CA GLU A 24 -2.32 -5.55 -1.20
C GLU A 24 -1.79 -4.23 -1.78
N LEU A 25 -2.61 -3.17 -1.72
CA LEU A 25 -2.24 -1.83 -2.17
C LEU A 25 -1.00 -1.29 -1.44
N THR A 26 -0.97 -1.43 -0.12
CA THR A 26 0.17 -0.99 0.70
C THR A 26 1.43 -1.78 0.37
N THR A 27 1.29 -3.09 0.15
CA THR A 27 2.39 -3.96 -0.26
C THR A 27 2.95 -3.54 -1.62
N ASN A 28 2.09 -3.25 -2.60
CA ASN A 28 2.50 -2.80 -3.93
C ASN A 28 3.28 -1.48 -3.87
N LEU A 29 2.87 -0.53 -3.00
CA LEU A 29 3.61 0.72 -2.79
C LEU A 29 4.99 0.48 -2.17
N ILE A 30 5.08 -0.39 -1.16
CA ILE A 30 6.36 -0.72 -0.50
C ILE A 30 7.33 -1.35 -1.50
N ILE A 31 6.85 -2.28 -2.31
CA ILE A 31 7.66 -2.94 -3.35
C ILE A 31 8.15 -1.91 -4.35
N ALA A 32 7.25 -1.09 -4.93
CA ALA A 32 7.63 -0.09 -5.92
C ALA A 32 8.65 0.92 -5.37
N ALA A 33 8.47 1.38 -4.13
CA ALA A 33 9.41 2.29 -3.48
C ALA A 33 10.76 1.61 -3.19
N SER A 34 10.77 0.31 -2.90
CA SER A 34 11.99 -0.46 -2.62
C SER A 34 12.77 -0.82 -3.89
N GLU A 35 12.08 -0.96 -5.03
CA GLU A 35 12.67 -1.25 -6.34
C GLU A 35 13.11 0.00 -7.10
N SER A 36 12.62 1.17 -6.69
CA SER A 36 13.04 2.46 -7.25
C SER A 36 14.33 2.95 -6.61
N ASP A 37 15.28 3.38 -7.43
CA ASP A 37 16.54 3.99 -6.97
C ASP A 37 16.34 5.40 -6.36
N ASP A 38 15.22 6.06 -6.69
CA ASP A 38 14.83 7.39 -6.20
C ASP A 38 13.33 7.40 -5.81
N HIS A 39 12.79 8.55 -5.43
CA HIS A 39 11.39 8.69 -5.05
C HIS A 39 10.47 8.39 -6.23
N LEU A 40 9.38 7.65 -5.95
CA LEU A 40 8.31 7.43 -6.91
C LEU A 40 7.69 8.77 -7.31
N SER A 41 7.41 8.93 -8.61
CA SER A 41 6.67 10.10 -9.09
C SER A 41 5.19 10.00 -8.72
N ASP A 42 4.52 11.15 -8.61
CA ASP A 42 3.08 11.22 -8.35
C ASP A 42 2.28 10.37 -9.36
N ALA A 43 2.71 10.33 -10.63
CA ALA A 43 2.06 9.55 -11.68
C ALA A 43 2.22 8.03 -11.49
N GLU A 44 3.30 7.56 -10.88
CA GLU A 44 3.51 6.15 -10.54
C GLU A 44 2.71 5.78 -9.29
N ILE A 45 2.69 6.67 -8.29
CA ILE A 45 1.86 6.51 -7.10
C ILE A 45 0.38 6.43 -7.48
N ASP A 46 -0.11 7.34 -8.32
CA ASP A 46 -1.50 7.35 -8.79
C ASP A 46 -1.88 6.07 -9.54
N GLN A 47 -0.96 5.53 -10.36
CA GLN A 47 -1.16 4.26 -11.04
C GLN A 47 -1.28 3.08 -10.07
N ILE A 48 -0.42 3.01 -9.05
CA ILE A 48 -0.46 1.96 -8.03
C ILE A 48 -1.73 2.08 -7.18
N LEU A 49 -2.14 3.32 -6.87
CA LEU A 49 -3.35 3.61 -6.12
C LEU A 49 -4.64 3.48 -6.96
N GLY A 50 -4.53 3.32 -8.28
CA GLY A 50 -5.68 3.32 -9.20
C GLY A 50 -6.41 4.66 -9.26
N VAL A 51 -5.75 5.75 -8.88
CA VAL A 51 -6.32 7.10 -8.90
C VAL A 51 -6.32 7.61 -10.34
N VAL A 52 -7.51 7.98 -10.82
CA VAL A 52 -7.62 8.72 -12.09
C VAL A 52 -7.43 10.20 -11.76
N PRO A 53 -6.52 10.92 -12.43
CA PRO A 53 -6.29 12.33 -12.14
C PRO A 53 -7.57 13.13 -12.39
N GLU A 54 -8.24 13.54 -11.31
CA GLU A 54 -9.29 14.53 -11.36
C GLU A 54 -8.63 15.90 -11.58
N PRO A 55 -9.14 16.74 -12.51
CA PRO A 55 -8.65 18.11 -12.62
C PRO A 55 -8.82 18.77 -11.25
N ARG A 56 -7.70 19.22 -10.67
CA ARG A 56 -7.64 19.90 -9.37
C ARG A 56 -8.78 20.91 -9.30
N ARG A 57 -9.81 20.63 -8.49
CA ARG A 57 -10.87 21.60 -8.19
C ARG A 57 -10.25 22.63 -7.25
N GLU A 58 -9.58 23.62 -7.83
CA GLU A 58 -9.23 24.84 -7.14
C GLU A 58 -10.55 25.57 -6.82
N ALA A 59 -10.84 25.70 -5.52
CA ALA A 59 -11.97 26.45 -4.99
C ALA A 59 -11.53 27.86 -4.59
#